data_AF-A0A7K3XF21-F1
#
_entry.id   AF-A0A7K3XF21-F1
#
_cell.length_a   1.000
_cell.length_b   1.000
_cell.length_c   1.000
_cell.angle_alpha   90.00
_cell.angle_beta   90.00
_cell.angle_gamma   90.00
#
_symmetry.space_group_name_H-M   'P 1'
#
loop_
_entity.id
_entity.type
_entity.pdbx_description
1 polymer ?
#
loop_
_entity_poly.entity_id
_entity_poly.type
_entity_poly.pdbx_seq_one_letter_code
_entity_poly.pdbx_strand_id
1 'polypeptide(L)'
;MIREIAYKIVLLLFSIIILASASFAQSSKYLPNKPGKWTYYSNIKSPGTEVAAFNKNLAVLAEWFHLNVPILTNPKGFDVLTTSFGIWDDKYKLQACNYGLRSELNFDFQLFLSDLARGGKWVIEPPHYSFYINNTETGHGTNSNFLGWDNTKDPQSLEAAMDKAAAGLNDLFRIFPLVRDIAPGVKLYGDGNLIVFNPNRPPFWIPVTVKEIMEVKLAYYKVKHEIDSINYEKMLASWAKMNFNPDPEHTMRPQLYQMIKQEFENFTTEELNSPAYSDASDENGISSINAQGNGRAVVRFNPDCWDRSLPVTAVQFMSLQYRPATEQERDEFKPRNKGLEDFVGKFFNKLPVGKMGILIDKK
;
A
#
# COMPACT_ATOMS: atom_id res chain seq x y z
N MET A 1 55.48 22.10 -36.18
CA MET A 1 54.59 21.47 -37.17
C MET A 1 53.85 20.25 -36.61
N ILE A 2 54.53 19.14 -36.24
CA ILE A 2 53.85 17.91 -35.76
C ILE A 2 53.01 18.12 -34.49
N ARG A 3 53.55 18.84 -33.49
CA ARG A 3 52.82 19.16 -32.24
C ARG A 3 51.55 19.99 -32.46
N GLU A 4 51.58 20.88 -33.46
CA GLU A 4 50.45 21.77 -33.76
C GLU A 4 49.32 21.01 -34.47
N ILE A 5 49.67 20.07 -35.34
CA ILE A 5 48.71 19.17 -36.00
C ILE A 5 48.04 18.24 -34.98
N ALA A 6 48.82 17.68 -34.05
CA ALA A 6 48.28 16.83 -32.98
C ALA A 6 47.27 17.58 -32.08
N TYR A 7 47.57 18.83 -31.72
CA TYR A 7 46.67 19.65 -30.90
C TYR A 7 45.34 19.97 -31.61
N LYS A 8 45.39 20.25 -32.92
CA LYS A 8 44.18 20.50 -33.74
C LYS A 8 43.32 19.24 -33.89
N ILE A 9 43.94 18.06 -34.03
CA ILE A 9 43.22 16.77 -34.09
C ILE A 9 42.54 16.47 -32.75
N VAL A 10 43.22 16.68 -31.62
CA VAL A 10 42.62 16.45 -30.28
C VAL A 10 41.45 17.40 -30.02
N LEU A 11 41.58 18.69 -30.36
CA LEU A 11 40.48 19.66 -30.23
C LEU A 11 39.28 19.31 -31.12
N LEU A 12 39.53 18.82 -32.34
CA LEU A 12 38.47 18.38 -33.24
C LEU A 12 37.73 17.15 -32.69
N LEU A 13 38.47 16.15 -32.20
CA LEU A 13 37.86 14.94 -31.60
C LEU A 13 37.07 15.29 -30.34
N PHE A 14 37.60 16.17 -29.49
CA PHE A 14 36.88 16.63 -28.30
C PHE A 14 35.61 17.41 -28.65
N SER A 15 35.65 18.24 -29.70
CA SER A 15 34.48 18.96 -30.20
C SER A 15 33.42 18.02 -30.77
N ILE A 16 33.83 16.96 -31.49
CA ILE A 16 32.93 15.93 -32.02
C ILE A 16 32.28 15.14 -30.88
N ILE A 17 33.03 14.80 -29.83
CA ILE A 17 32.49 14.11 -28.65
C ILE A 17 31.46 15.00 -27.94
N ILE A 18 31.75 16.27 -27.70
CA ILE A 18 30.80 17.21 -27.07
C ILE A 18 29.55 17.41 -27.94
N LEU A 19 29.70 17.57 -29.26
CA LEU A 19 28.58 17.72 -30.18
C LEU A 19 27.73 16.43 -30.26
N ALA A 20 28.35 15.25 -30.21
CA ALA A 20 27.64 13.98 -30.13
C ALA A 20 26.85 13.87 -28.83
N SER A 21 27.46 14.19 -27.67
CA SER A 21 26.76 14.21 -26.37
C SER A 21 25.60 15.20 -26.33
N ALA A 22 25.76 16.39 -26.93
CA ALA A 22 24.70 17.39 -27.04
C ALA A 22 23.57 16.95 -28.00
N SER A 23 23.88 16.13 -29.01
CA SER A 23 22.89 15.59 -29.96
C SER A 23 22.01 14.51 -29.31
N PHE A 24 22.53 13.75 -28.34
CA PHE A 24 21.76 12.81 -27.52
C PHE A 24 21.03 13.47 -26.34
N ALA A 25 21.28 14.76 -26.08
CA ALA A 25 20.65 15.53 -25.00
C ALA A 25 19.38 16.30 -25.44
N GLN A 26 18.87 16.06 -26.66
CA GLN A 26 17.59 16.65 -27.05
C GLN A 26 16.48 16.10 -26.15
N SER A 27 15.89 16.98 -25.34
CA SER A 27 14.76 16.62 -24.51
C SER A 27 13.61 16.13 -25.39
N SER A 28 13.09 14.95 -25.09
CA SER A 28 11.94 14.38 -25.76
C SER A 28 10.79 15.38 -25.90
N LYS A 29 10.31 15.59 -27.13
CA LYS A 29 9.21 16.52 -27.38
C LYS A 29 7.89 15.79 -27.16
N TYR A 30 7.19 16.20 -26.11
CA TYR A 30 5.86 15.72 -25.79
C TYR A 30 4.82 16.14 -26.86
N LEU A 31 3.90 15.23 -27.19
CA LEU A 31 2.90 15.39 -28.26
C LEU A 31 1.46 15.46 -27.71
N PRO A 32 1.05 16.55 -27.02
CA PRO A 32 -0.22 16.63 -26.27
C PRO A 32 -1.49 16.43 -27.10
N ASN A 33 -1.45 16.77 -28.38
CA ASN A 33 -2.63 16.75 -29.25
C ASN A 33 -2.81 15.45 -30.02
N LYS A 34 -1.83 14.52 -29.96
CA LYS A 34 -1.90 13.26 -30.68
C LYS A 34 -3.00 12.38 -30.05
N PRO A 35 -4.01 11.93 -30.82
CA PRO A 35 -5.07 11.07 -30.28
C PRO A 35 -4.51 9.75 -29.73
N GLY A 36 -5.00 9.36 -28.57
CA GLY A 36 -4.68 8.12 -27.89
C GLY A 36 -5.71 7.03 -28.11
N LYS A 37 -5.45 5.88 -27.48
CA LYS A 37 -6.36 4.74 -27.37
C LYS A 37 -6.40 4.26 -25.93
N TRP A 38 -7.53 3.66 -25.57
CA TRP A 38 -7.67 2.89 -24.35
C TRP A 38 -7.63 1.40 -24.67
N THR A 39 -6.93 0.64 -23.84
CA THR A 39 -6.88 -0.82 -23.92
C THR A 39 -6.97 -1.42 -22.52
N TYR A 40 -7.75 -2.48 -22.37
CA TYR A 40 -7.79 -3.30 -21.16
C TYR A 40 -7.12 -4.66 -21.39
N TYR A 41 -6.35 -5.11 -20.39
CA TYR A 41 -5.75 -6.43 -20.34
C TYR A 41 -5.80 -6.99 -18.91
N SER A 42 -5.97 -8.31 -18.77
CA SER A 42 -5.82 -8.99 -17.47
C SER A 42 -4.50 -9.73 -17.43
N ASN A 43 -3.66 -9.40 -16.44
CA ASN A 43 -2.43 -10.10 -16.13
C ASN A 43 -2.64 -11.22 -15.09
N ILE A 44 -3.89 -11.58 -14.81
CA ILE A 44 -4.22 -12.68 -13.91
C ILE A 44 -4.08 -14.00 -14.66
N LYS A 45 -3.00 -14.76 -14.37
CA LYS A 45 -2.64 -16.00 -15.08
C LYS A 45 -3.17 -17.28 -14.45
N SER A 46 -3.84 -17.20 -13.30
CA SER A 46 -4.32 -18.38 -12.57
C SER A 46 -5.45 -19.08 -13.33
N PRO A 47 -5.38 -20.41 -13.55
CA PRO A 47 -6.48 -21.15 -14.19
C PRO A 47 -7.68 -21.28 -13.24
N GLY A 48 -8.88 -21.43 -13.79
CA GLY A 48 -10.10 -21.72 -13.03
C GLY A 48 -11.31 -20.91 -13.46
N THR A 49 -12.51 -21.47 -13.26
CA THR A 49 -13.79 -20.83 -13.60
C THR A 49 -14.05 -19.57 -12.77
N GLU A 50 -13.66 -19.58 -11.49
CA GLU A 50 -13.76 -18.41 -10.60
C GLU A 50 -12.88 -17.25 -11.09
N VAL A 51 -11.63 -17.52 -11.48
CA VAL A 51 -10.72 -16.49 -12.01
C VAL A 51 -11.27 -15.92 -13.33
N ALA A 52 -11.80 -16.78 -14.21
CA ALA A 52 -12.43 -16.32 -15.46
C ALA A 52 -13.65 -15.43 -15.20
N ALA A 53 -14.48 -15.76 -14.22
CA ALA A 53 -15.62 -14.93 -13.82
C ALA A 53 -15.16 -13.61 -13.19
N PHE A 54 -14.15 -13.64 -12.33
CA PHE A 54 -13.59 -12.43 -11.73
C PHE A 54 -12.96 -11.50 -12.77
N ASN A 55 -12.22 -12.03 -13.74
CA ASN A 55 -11.67 -11.25 -14.85
C ASN A 55 -12.75 -10.52 -15.66
N LYS A 56 -13.96 -11.10 -15.79
CA LYS A 56 -15.11 -10.43 -16.42
C LYS A 56 -15.60 -9.28 -15.55
N ASN A 57 -15.72 -9.48 -14.24
CA ASN A 57 -16.12 -8.41 -13.30
C ASN A 57 -15.12 -7.25 -13.32
N LEU A 58 -13.81 -7.54 -13.35
CA LEU A 58 -12.75 -6.55 -13.46
C LEU A 58 -12.79 -5.81 -14.81
N ALA A 59 -13.13 -6.48 -15.90
CA ALA A 59 -13.30 -5.84 -17.21
C ALA A 59 -14.48 -4.84 -17.21
N VAL A 60 -15.61 -5.22 -16.60
CA VAL A 60 -16.78 -4.32 -16.43
C VAL A 60 -16.39 -3.10 -15.60
N LEU A 61 -15.63 -3.30 -14.52
CA LEU A 61 -15.12 -2.21 -13.69
C LEU A 61 -14.19 -1.27 -14.47
N ALA A 62 -13.24 -1.82 -15.23
CA ALA A 62 -12.33 -1.06 -16.07
C ALA A 62 -13.06 -0.22 -17.13
N GLU A 63 -14.05 -0.83 -17.81
CA GLU A 63 -14.89 -0.16 -18.80
C GLU A 63 -15.69 0.99 -18.17
N TRP A 64 -16.20 0.80 -16.94
CA TRP A 64 -16.91 1.88 -16.26
C TRP A 64 -16.03 3.12 -16.07
N PHE A 65 -14.78 2.96 -15.65
CA PHE A 65 -13.85 4.09 -15.54
C PHE A 65 -13.56 4.73 -16.90
N HIS A 66 -13.34 3.91 -17.95
CA HIS A 66 -13.14 4.40 -19.31
C HIS A 66 -14.29 5.30 -19.79
N LEU A 67 -15.53 4.89 -19.52
CA LEU A 67 -16.72 5.61 -19.96
C LEU A 67 -17.08 6.81 -19.07
N ASN A 68 -16.69 6.80 -17.79
CA ASN A 68 -17.13 7.82 -16.82
C ASN A 68 -16.04 8.82 -16.42
N VAL A 69 -14.78 8.61 -16.83
CA VAL A 69 -13.69 9.57 -16.60
C VAL A 69 -13.29 10.21 -17.94
N PRO A 70 -13.59 11.51 -18.16
CA PRO A 70 -13.45 12.15 -19.48
C PRO A 70 -12.09 12.01 -20.16
N ILE A 71 -11.00 11.99 -19.39
CA ILE A 71 -9.64 11.85 -19.95
C ILE A 71 -9.37 10.43 -20.48
N LEU A 72 -10.11 9.42 -20.01
CA LEU A 72 -9.98 8.05 -20.46
C LEU A 72 -10.85 7.75 -21.69
N THR A 73 -11.99 8.44 -21.83
CA THR A 73 -12.91 8.26 -22.97
C THR A 73 -12.31 8.75 -24.28
N ASN A 74 -11.61 9.89 -24.24
CA ASN A 74 -10.98 10.52 -25.41
C ASN A 74 -9.53 10.92 -25.09
N PRO A 75 -8.61 9.95 -24.91
CA PRO A 75 -7.25 10.23 -24.50
C PRO A 75 -6.51 11.04 -25.57
N LYS A 76 -5.71 12.02 -25.13
CA LYS A 76 -4.92 12.91 -26.00
C LYS A 76 -3.55 13.13 -25.39
N GLY A 77 -2.52 12.84 -26.16
CA GLY A 77 -1.13 12.91 -25.72
C GLY A 77 -0.61 11.66 -25.02
N PHE A 78 -1.42 10.63 -24.89
CA PHE A 78 -1.08 9.35 -24.25
C PHE A 78 -2.00 8.25 -24.76
N ASP A 79 -1.54 7.00 -24.66
CA ASP A 79 -2.46 5.85 -24.57
C ASP A 79 -2.74 5.53 -23.10
N VAL A 80 -3.88 4.89 -22.84
CA VAL A 80 -4.19 4.31 -21.54
C VAL A 80 -4.12 2.80 -21.66
N LEU A 81 -3.24 2.19 -20.88
CA LEU A 81 -3.26 0.75 -20.64
C LEU A 81 -3.87 0.50 -19.25
N THR A 82 -5.07 -0.07 -19.22
CA THR A 82 -5.67 -0.56 -17.99
C THR A 82 -5.33 -2.02 -17.78
N THR A 83 -4.68 -2.35 -16.67
CA THR A 83 -4.24 -3.71 -16.36
C THR A 83 -4.81 -4.18 -15.03
N SER A 84 -5.43 -5.36 -15.01
CA SER A 84 -5.74 -6.04 -13.75
C SER A 84 -4.62 -7.00 -13.34
N PHE A 85 -4.20 -6.89 -12.07
CA PHE A 85 -3.22 -7.78 -11.45
C PHE A 85 -3.88 -8.60 -10.35
N GLY A 86 -3.57 -9.89 -10.30
CA GLY A 86 -3.99 -10.74 -9.20
C GLY A 86 -2.98 -10.60 -8.08
N ILE A 87 -3.45 -10.33 -6.87
CA ILE A 87 -2.59 -10.28 -5.69
C ILE A 87 -2.72 -11.64 -5.02
N TRP A 88 -1.68 -12.47 -5.10
CA TRP A 88 -1.73 -13.84 -4.59
C TRP A 88 -0.71 -13.99 -3.48
N ASP A 89 -1.20 -14.30 -2.28
CA ASP A 89 -0.40 -14.86 -1.22
C ASP A 89 -1.30 -15.88 -0.50
N ASP A 90 -0.70 -16.98 -0.05
CA ASP A 90 -1.43 -18.08 0.57
C ASP A 90 -1.99 -17.71 1.96
N LYS A 91 -1.56 -16.57 2.51
CA LYS A 91 -1.92 -16.12 3.86
C LYS A 91 -3.16 -15.22 3.87
N TYR A 92 -3.52 -14.62 2.73
CA TYR A 92 -4.64 -13.70 2.61
C TYR A 92 -5.94 -14.37 3.03
N LYS A 93 -6.17 -15.61 2.54
CA LYS A 93 -7.37 -16.39 2.87
C LYS A 93 -7.42 -16.86 4.34
N LEU A 94 -6.32 -16.75 5.08
CA LEU A 94 -6.24 -17.21 6.47
C LEU A 94 -6.73 -16.14 7.46
N GLN A 95 -6.74 -14.86 7.08
CA GLN A 95 -7.24 -13.82 7.96
C GLN A 95 -8.76 -13.73 7.88
N ALA A 96 -9.42 -13.61 9.04
CA ALA A 96 -10.87 -13.58 9.13
C ALA A 96 -11.50 -12.36 8.42
N CYS A 97 -10.73 -11.27 8.33
CA CYS A 97 -11.11 -10.03 7.65
C CYS A 97 -11.26 -10.19 6.13
N ASN A 98 -10.64 -11.20 5.53
CA ASN A 98 -10.53 -11.31 4.09
C ASN A 98 -11.65 -12.15 3.50
N TYR A 99 -12.19 -11.65 2.38
CA TYR A 99 -13.18 -12.35 1.58
C TYR A 99 -13.02 -11.95 0.11
N GLY A 100 -13.40 -12.86 -0.77
CA GLY A 100 -13.33 -12.66 -2.21
C GLY A 100 -11.94 -12.82 -2.80
N LEU A 101 -11.88 -12.80 -4.13
CA LEU A 101 -10.64 -12.67 -4.88
C LEU A 101 -10.21 -11.21 -4.87
N ARG A 102 -8.94 -10.97 -4.57
CA ARG A 102 -8.34 -9.63 -4.53
C ARG A 102 -7.59 -9.31 -5.82
N SER A 103 -7.62 -8.04 -6.20
CA SER A 103 -6.94 -7.56 -7.40
C SER A 103 -6.49 -6.11 -7.23
N GLU A 104 -5.53 -5.73 -8.05
CA GLU A 104 -5.20 -4.34 -8.33
C GLU A 104 -5.67 -4.01 -9.76
N LEU A 105 -6.25 -2.84 -9.96
CA LEU A 105 -6.61 -2.32 -11.27
C LEU A 105 -5.81 -1.05 -11.55
N ASN A 106 -4.85 -1.14 -12.46
CA ASN A 106 -3.88 -0.09 -12.77
C ASN A 106 -4.24 0.59 -14.07
N PHE A 107 -3.94 1.88 -14.16
CA PHE A 107 -4.15 2.70 -15.34
C PHE A 107 -2.87 3.45 -15.68
N ASP A 108 -2.18 2.97 -16.70
CA ASP A 108 -0.90 3.48 -17.15
C ASP A 108 -1.09 4.51 -18.26
N PHE A 109 -0.60 5.74 -18.04
CA PHE A 109 -0.65 6.84 -19.01
C PHE A 109 0.61 6.84 -19.89
N GLN A 110 0.57 6.08 -20.98
CA GLN A 110 1.71 5.90 -21.89
C GLN A 110 1.89 7.12 -22.81
N LEU A 111 2.66 8.11 -22.34
CA LEU A 111 2.80 9.42 -22.98
C LEU A 111 3.46 9.35 -24.36
N PHE A 112 2.98 10.17 -25.29
CA PHE A 112 3.56 10.28 -26.63
C PHE A 112 4.75 11.25 -26.67
N LEU A 113 5.90 10.72 -27.06
CA LEU A 113 7.17 11.44 -27.14
C LEU A 113 7.74 11.29 -28.57
N SER A 114 8.17 12.39 -29.20
CA SER A 114 8.52 12.40 -30.63
C SER A 114 9.79 11.63 -31.02
N ASP A 115 10.65 11.37 -30.05
CA ASP A 115 12.04 10.92 -30.21
C ASP A 115 12.29 9.49 -29.72
N LEU A 116 11.31 8.88 -29.05
CA LEU A 116 11.36 7.46 -28.69
C LEU A 116 11.17 6.60 -29.95
N ALA A 117 12.08 5.64 -30.17
CA ALA A 117 12.03 4.72 -31.31
C ALA A 117 10.64 4.01 -31.40
N ARG A 118 10.16 3.77 -32.64
CA ARG A 118 8.84 3.16 -32.97
C ARG A 118 7.60 4.03 -32.73
N GLY A 119 7.67 5.33 -33.00
CA GLY A 119 6.50 6.23 -32.87
C GLY A 119 6.18 6.64 -31.43
N GLY A 120 7.14 6.34 -30.55
CA GLY A 120 7.43 6.94 -29.26
C GLY A 120 6.32 7.01 -28.23
N LYS A 121 6.29 6.00 -27.35
CA LYS A 121 5.46 5.95 -26.16
C LYS A 121 6.33 5.67 -24.94
N TRP A 122 6.08 6.36 -23.84
CA TRP A 122 6.68 6.01 -22.56
C TRP A 122 5.95 4.77 -22.00
N VAL A 123 6.59 3.60 -22.07
CA VAL A 123 5.98 2.30 -21.66
C VAL A 123 6.63 1.67 -20.43
N ILE A 124 7.82 2.12 -20.03
CA ILE A 124 8.52 1.62 -18.84
C ILE A 124 8.17 2.55 -17.68
N GLU A 125 7.40 2.06 -16.71
CA GLU A 125 6.96 2.85 -15.54
C GLU A 125 6.36 4.22 -15.92
N PRO A 126 5.35 4.26 -16.83
CA PRO A 126 4.65 5.50 -17.09
C PRO A 126 3.95 6.00 -15.81
N PRO A 127 3.57 7.30 -15.78
CA PRO A 127 2.65 7.78 -14.76
C PRO A 127 1.43 6.88 -14.70
N HIS A 128 1.06 6.42 -13.51
CA HIS A 128 -0.04 5.50 -13.32
C HIS A 128 -0.76 5.76 -12.00
N TYR A 129 -1.91 5.15 -11.84
CA TYR A 129 -2.62 5.03 -10.58
C TYR A 129 -3.33 3.67 -10.51
N SER A 130 -3.66 3.27 -9.29
CA SER A 130 -4.21 1.96 -9.00
C SER A 130 -5.41 2.03 -8.06
N PHE A 131 -6.31 1.08 -8.22
CA PHE A 131 -7.32 0.75 -7.23
C PHE A 131 -7.07 -0.65 -6.70
N TYR A 132 -7.31 -0.86 -5.42
CA TYR A 132 -7.38 -2.20 -4.85
C TYR A 132 -8.82 -2.65 -4.75
N ILE A 133 -9.06 -3.90 -5.12
CA ILE A 133 -10.38 -4.52 -5.18
C ILE A 133 -10.38 -5.72 -4.25
N ASN A 134 -11.36 -5.76 -3.35
CA ASN A 134 -11.50 -6.76 -2.29
C ASN A 134 -10.20 -7.00 -1.51
N ASN A 135 -9.34 -6.00 -1.38
CA ASN A 135 -8.11 -6.07 -0.61
C ASN A 135 -8.26 -5.20 0.63
N THR A 136 -8.24 -5.82 1.81
CA THR A 136 -8.35 -5.12 3.09
C THR A 136 -6.98 -4.76 3.69
N GLU A 137 -5.90 -5.35 3.18
CA GLU A 137 -4.54 -5.17 3.69
C GLU A 137 -3.88 -3.91 3.14
N THR A 138 -4.21 -3.54 1.90
CA THR A 138 -3.59 -2.41 1.20
C THR A 138 -4.60 -1.31 0.86
N GLY A 139 -4.16 -0.06 0.92
CA GLY A 139 -4.94 1.09 0.44
C GLY A 139 -5.87 1.75 1.46
N HIS A 140 -5.88 1.32 2.73
CA HIS A 140 -6.38 2.15 3.84
C HIS A 140 -6.00 1.57 5.21
N GLY A 141 -5.41 2.43 6.05
CA GLY A 141 -4.88 2.01 7.35
C GLY A 141 -3.55 1.29 7.23
N THR A 142 -2.77 1.31 8.30
CA THR A 142 -1.49 0.57 8.36
C THR A 142 -1.71 -0.69 9.18
N ASN A 143 -1.75 -1.85 8.51
CA ASN A 143 -1.46 -3.12 9.16
C ASN A 143 0.04 -3.13 9.49
N SER A 144 0.38 -3.50 10.72
CA SER A 144 1.76 -3.49 11.19
C SER A 144 2.58 -4.66 10.63
N ASN A 145 1.94 -5.65 9.98
CA ASN A 145 2.58 -6.82 9.36
C ASN A 145 3.62 -7.46 10.28
N PHE A 146 3.23 -7.69 11.53
CA PHE A 146 4.06 -8.35 12.52
C PHE A 146 4.50 -9.71 12.01
N LEU A 147 5.81 -9.95 12.11
CA LEU A 147 6.42 -11.20 11.69
C LEU A 147 5.96 -12.33 12.62
N GLY A 148 5.58 -13.46 12.01
CA GLY A 148 5.34 -14.72 12.68
C GLY A 148 6.64 -15.44 13.06
N TRP A 149 6.57 -16.76 13.11
CA TRP A 149 7.72 -17.62 13.36
C TRP A 149 8.71 -17.64 12.18
N ASP A 150 10.00 -17.63 12.48
CA ASP A 150 11.09 -17.71 11.51
C ASP A 150 11.82 -19.06 11.62
N ASN A 151 11.62 -19.93 10.62
CA ASN A 151 12.19 -21.27 10.61
C ASN A 151 13.72 -21.34 10.58
N THR A 152 14.40 -20.23 10.32
CA THR A 152 15.87 -20.17 10.28
C THR A 152 16.50 -19.91 11.65
N LYS A 153 15.75 -19.33 12.59
CA LYS A 153 16.32 -18.83 13.86
C LYS A 153 15.43 -19.02 15.09
N ASP A 154 14.12 -19.16 14.93
CA ASP A 154 13.19 -19.28 16.05
C ASP A 154 13.06 -20.75 16.49
N PRO A 155 12.97 -21.06 17.80
CA PRO A 155 12.71 -22.41 18.28
C PRO A 155 11.40 -22.98 17.72
N GLN A 156 11.45 -24.18 17.12
CA GLN A 156 10.28 -24.82 16.51
C GLN A 156 9.12 -25.03 17.51
N SER A 157 9.42 -25.26 18.79
CA SER A 157 8.41 -25.41 19.85
C SER A 157 7.52 -24.19 20.05
N LEU A 158 7.93 -23.02 19.54
CA LEU A 158 7.21 -21.76 19.66
C LEU A 158 6.48 -21.33 18.37
N GLU A 159 6.55 -22.13 17.29
CA GLU A 159 5.95 -21.82 15.99
C GLU A 159 4.46 -21.46 16.11
N ALA A 160 3.64 -22.39 16.61
CA ALA A 160 2.20 -22.20 16.73
C ALA A 160 1.82 -21.02 17.64
N ALA A 161 2.58 -20.79 18.72
CA ALA A 161 2.33 -19.68 19.64
C ALA A 161 2.67 -18.33 18.99
N MET A 162 3.80 -18.26 18.28
CA MET A 162 4.27 -17.05 17.61
C MET A 162 3.34 -16.67 16.45
N ASP A 163 2.95 -17.63 15.61
CA ASP A 163 2.04 -17.38 14.48
C ASP A 163 0.65 -16.96 14.96
N LYS A 164 0.13 -17.60 16.01
CA LYS A 164 -1.16 -17.20 16.61
C LYS A 164 -1.11 -15.77 17.15
N ALA A 165 -0.04 -15.41 17.86
CA ALA A 165 0.08 -14.08 18.43
C ALA A 165 0.30 -13.01 17.34
N ALA A 166 1.09 -13.33 16.31
CA ALA A 166 1.29 -12.45 15.15
C ALA A 166 -0.01 -12.22 14.38
N ALA A 167 -0.81 -13.26 14.16
CA ALA A 167 -2.12 -13.16 13.52
C ALA A 167 -3.04 -12.19 14.27
N GLY A 168 -3.10 -12.28 15.61
CA GLY A 168 -3.91 -11.37 16.43
C GLY A 168 -3.53 -9.90 16.25
N LEU A 169 -2.23 -9.56 16.15
CA LEU A 169 -1.80 -8.19 15.88
C LEU A 169 -2.04 -7.77 14.42
N ASN A 170 -1.93 -8.71 13.48
CA ASN A 170 -2.17 -8.46 12.06
C ASN A 170 -3.66 -8.31 11.72
N ASP A 171 -4.57 -8.69 12.62
CA ASP A 171 -6.00 -8.38 12.50
C ASP A 171 -6.33 -6.91 12.91
N LEU A 172 -5.35 -6.16 13.42
CA LEU A 172 -5.51 -4.78 13.89
C LEU A 172 -4.96 -3.77 12.88
N PHE A 173 -5.69 -2.68 12.71
CA PHE A 173 -5.40 -1.59 11.79
C PHE A 173 -5.36 -0.28 12.54
N ARG A 174 -4.46 0.61 12.13
CA ARG A 174 -4.46 2.02 12.55
C ARG A 174 -5.01 2.86 11.41
N ILE A 175 -6.15 3.47 11.62
CA ILE A 175 -6.85 4.23 10.58
C ILE A 175 -6.76 5.73 10.84
N PHE A 176 -6.67 6.50 9.75
CA PHE A 176 -6.80 7.95 9.84
C PHE A 176 -8.25 8.32 10.15
N PRO A 177 -8.50 9.51 10.72
CA PRO A 177 -9.86 9.99 10.94
C PRO A 177 -10.65 10.07 9.65
N LEU A 178 -11.97 9.81 9.74
CA LEU A 178 -12.89 10.05 8.64
C LEU A 178 -12.96 11.57 8.37
N VAL A 179 -12.72 11.98 7.12
CA VAL A 179 -12.85 13.37 6.71
C VAL A 179 -14.31 13.67 6.36
N ARG A 180 -14.91 12.84 5.51
CA ARG A 180 -16.32 12.98 5.10
C ARG A 180 -16.86 11.74 4.39
N ASP A 181 -18.17 11.59 4.42
CA ASP A 181 -18.93 10.77 3.48
C ASP A 181 -19.12 11.57 2.17
N ILE A 182 -18.68 11.01 1.04
CA ILE A 182 -18.86 11.62 -0.28
C ILE A 182 -20.23 11.25 -0.87
N ALA A 183 -20.63 10.00 -0.68
CA ALA A 183 -21.90 9.43 -1.11
C ALA A 183 -22.18 8.17 -0.27
N PRO A 184 -23.40 7.59 -0.31
CA PRO A 184 -23.68 6.31 0.36
C PRO A 184 -22.68 5.23 -0.06
N GLY A 185 -21.89 4.73 0.92
CA GLY A 185 -20.86 3.72 0.70
C GLY A 185 -19.54 4.25 0.13
N VAL A 186 -19.33 5.58 0.08
CA VAL A 186 -18.09 6.20 -0.38
C VAL A 186 -17.55 7.15 0.70
N LYS A 187 -16.45 6.77 1.34
CA LYS A 187 -15.85 7.49 2.47
C LYS A 187 -14.43 7.97 2.14
N LEU A 188 -14.08 9.18 2.58
CA LEU A 188 -12.73 9.74 2.46
C LEU A 188 -12.10 9.90 3.84
N TYR A 189 -10.86 9.43 3.99
CA TYR A 189 -10.07 9.48 5.21
C TYR A 189 -8.93 10.50 5.16
N GLY A 190 -8.38 10.84 6.32
CA GLY A 190 -7.40 11.92 6.49
C GLY A 190 -6.05 11.71 5.80
N ASP A 191 -5.72 10.48 5.42
CA ASP A 191 -4.57 10.12 4.58
C ASP A 191 -4.84 10.24 3.08
N GLY A 192 -6.03 10.71 2.71
CA GLY A 192 -6.49 10.74 1.33
C GLY A 192 -6.99 9.39 0.83
N ASN A 193 -7.10 8.34 1.66
CA ASN A 193 -7.66 7.08 1.19
C ASN A 193 -9.18 7.17 1.05
N LEU A 194 -9.67 6.77 -0.13
CA LEU A 194 -11.07 6.66 -0.46
C LEU A 194 -11.47 5.18 -0.36
N ILE A 195 -12.51 4.89 0.42
CA ILE A 195 -13.08 3.56 0.57
C ILE A 195 -14.46 3.51 -0.05
N VAL A 196 -14.71 2.45 -0.83
CA VAL A 196 -16.00 2.18 -1.48
C VAL A 196 -16.50 0.82 -1.04
N PHE A 197 -17.72 0.76 -0.52
CA PHE A 197 -18.33 -0.45 0.04
C PHE A 197 -19.87 -0.39 -0.02
N ASN A 198 -20.54 -1.48 0.35
CA ASN A 198 -22.00 -1.50 0.45
C ASN A 198 -22.46 -0.88 1.77
N PRO A 199 -23.14 0.28 1.77
CA PRO A 199 -23.54 0.96 3.02
C PRO A 199 -24.65 0.24 3.79
N ASN A 200 -25.32 -0.74 3.18
CA ASN A 200 -26.36 -1.55 3.84
C ASN A 200 -25.79 -2.73 4.63
N ARG A 201 -24.46 -2.88 4.66
CA ARG A 201 -23.74 -3.89 5.44
C ARG A 201 -23.22 -3.27 6.74
N PRO A 202 -22.88 -4.10 7.75
CA PRO A 202 -22.19 -3.64 8.94
C PRO A 202 -20.94 -2.80 8.61
N PRO A 203 -20.55 -1.84 9.47
CA PRO A 203 -19.34 -1.04 9.27
C PRO A 203 -18.11 -1.94 9.11
N PHE A 204 -17.23 -1.62 8.16
CA PHE A 204 -16.02 -2.40 7.90
C PHE A 204 -14.95 -2.28 8.99
N TRP A 205 -15.01 -1.22 9.81
CA TRP A 205 -14.13 -1.05 10.98
C TRP A 205 -14.92 -1.17 12.28
N ILE A 206 -14.41 -1.98 13.20
CA ILE A 206 -14.87 -2.08 14.58
C ILE A 206 -13.78 -1.50 15.48
N PRO A 207 -14.06 -0.44 16.25
CA PRO A 207 -13.13 0.04 17.28
C PRO A 207 -12.76 -1.09 18.24
N VAL A 208 -11.48 -1.19 18.58
CA VAL A 208 -11.03 -2.06 19.67
C VAL A 208 -10.77 -1.22 20.90
N THR A 209 -10.92 -1.83 22.07
CA THR A 209 -10.59 -1.20 23.35
C THR A 209 -9.09 -1.22 23.62
N VAL A 210 -8.61 -0.36 24.53
CA VAL A 210 -7.21 -0.37 24.99
C VAL A 210 -6.85 -1.75 25.53
N LYS A 211 -7.75 -2.37 26.29
CA LYS A 211 -7.55 -3.73 26.82
C LYS A 211 -7.32 -4.74 25.70
N GLU A 212 -8.19 -4.76 24.69
CA GLU A 212 -8.09 -5.72 23.58
C GLU A 212 -6.74 -5.63 22.85
N ILE A 213 -6.30 -4.42 22.46
CA ILE A 213 -5.01 -4.29 21.78
C ILE A 213 -3.82 -4.59 22.71
N MET A 214 -3.87 -4.18 23.98
CA MET A 214 -2.76 -4.43 24.90
C MET A 214 -2.62 -5.91 25.24
N GLU A 215 -3.71 -6.64 25.42
CA GLU A 215 -3.68 -8.10 25.62
C GLU A 215 -3.06 -8.83 24.43
N VAL A 216 -3.41 -8.42 23.20
CA VAL A 216 -2.84 -8.98 21.97
C VAL A 216 -1.34 -8.65 21.85
N LYS A 217 -0.93 -7.41 22.16
CA LYS A 217 0.49 -7.02 22.21
C LYS A 217 1.27 -7.83 23.26
N LEU A 218 0.72 -7.99 24.46
CA LEU A 218 1.35 -8.77 25.52
C LEU A 218 1.53 -10.23 25.11
N ALA A 219 0.54 -10.83 24.45
CA ALA A 219 0.67 -12.19 23.94
C ALA A 219 1.83 -12.32 22.93
N TYR A 220 1.96 -11.37 22.00
CA TYR A 220 3.04 -11.35 21.01
C TYR A 220 4.42 -11.17 21.66
N TYR A 221 4.59 -10.13 22.48
CA TYR A 221 5.88 -9.81 23.07
C TYR A 221 6.30 -10.80 24.14
N LYS A 222 5.36 -11.50 24.78
CA LYS A 222 5.69 -12.64 25.65
C LYS A 222 6.41 -13.73 24.88
N VAL A 223 5.86 -14.16 23.74
CA VAL A 223 6.49 -15.22 22.92
C VAL A 223 7.83 -14.73 22.35
N LYS A 224 7.92 -13.48 21.88
CA LYS A 224 9.21 -12.92 21.44
C LYS A 224 10.24 -12.87 22.56
N HIS A 225 9.86 -12.50 23.77
CA HIS A 225 10.75 -12.56 24.93
C HIS A 225 11.25 -13.98 25.21
N GLU A 226 10.40 -15.01 25.08
CA GLU A 226 10.82 -16.42 25.23
C GLU A 226 11.80 -16.85 24.12
N ILE A 227 11.52 -16.49 22.86
CA ILE A 227 12.41 -16.74 21.72
C ILE A 227 13.77 -16.08 21.94
N ASP A 228 13.77 -14.79 22.27
CA ASP A 228 14.99 -14.01 22.47
C ASP A 228 15.80 -14.54 23.64
N SER A 229 15.14 -14.98 24.72
CA SER A 229 15.80 -15.61 25.86
C SER A 229 16.48 -16.92 25.47
N ILE A 230 15.81 -17.80 24.71
CA ILE A 230 16.40 -19.06 24.23
C ILE A 230 17.60 -18.79 23.31
N ASN A 231 17.46 -17.83 22.39
CA ASN A 231 18.53 -17.48 21.46
C ASN A 231 19.73 -16.84 22.16
N TYR A 232 19.46 -16.02 23.19
CA TYR A 232 20.48 -15.44 24.05
C TYR A 232 21.27 -16.52 24.81
N GLU A 233 20.59 -17.50 25.42
CA GLU A 233 21.27 -18.62 26.10
C GLU A 233 22.12 -19.47 25.13
N LYS A 234 21.64 -19.71 23.90
CA LYS A 234 22.44 -20.39 22.86
C LYS A 234 23.68 -19.58 22.48
N MET A 235 23.56 -18.26 22.37
CA MET A 235 24.67 -17.37 22.08
C MET A 235 25.70 -17.40 23.21
N LEU A 236 25.27 -17.30 24.47
CA LEU A 236 26.15 -17.43 25.64
C LEU A 236 26.88 -18.78 25.65
N ALA A 237 26.19 -19.88 25.38
CA ALA A 237 26.80 -21.20 25.28
C ALA A 237 27.82 -21.30 24.12
N SER A 238 27.60 -20.59 23.01
CA SER A 238 28.54 -20.51 21.89
C SER A 238 29.80 -19.72 22.26
N TRP A 239 29.62 -18.56 22.90
CA TRP A 239 30.69 -17.70 23.38
C TRP A 239 31.56 -18.37 24.44
N ALA A 240 30.95 -19.10 25.37
CA ALA A 240 31.68 -19.87 26.39
C ALA A 240 32.64 -20.90 25.75
N LYS A 241 32.26 -21.52 24.62
CA LYS A 241 33.14 -22.43 23.85
C LYS A 241 34.34 -21.72 23.20
N MET A 242 34.25 -20.40 23.02
CA MET A 242 35.32 -19.55 22.51
C MET A 242 36.11 -18.88 23.64
N ASN A 243 35.90 -19.28 24.90
CA ASN A 243 36.43 -18.63 26.10
C ASN A 243 36.05 -17.14 26.22
N PHE A 244 34.95 -16.72 25.61
CA PHE A 244 34.38 -15.39 25.79
C PHE A 244 33.26 -15.44 26.83
N ASN A 245 33.45 -14.75 27.95
CA ASN A 245 32.45 -14.61 29.01
C ASN A 245 32.04 -13.13 29.11
N PRO A 246 30.90 -12.72 28.54
CA PRO A 246 30.46 -11.34 28.63
C PRO A 246 30.15 -10.96 30.08
N ASP A 247 30.42 -9.72 30.44
CA ASP A 247 30.04 -9.17 31.73
C ASP A 247 28.50 -9.12 31.85
N PRO A 248 27.89 -9.81 32.83
CA PRO A 248 26.44 -9.81 33.04
C PRO A 248 25.84 -8.40 33.18
N GLU A 249 26.58 -7.45 33.75
CA GLU A 249 26.12 -6.07 33.94
C GLU A 249 25.99 -5.29 32.62
N HIS A 250 26.73 -5.72 31.58
CA HIS A 250 26.74 -5.09 30.26
C HIS A 250 25.93 -5.86 29.21
N THR A 251 25.32 -6.98 29.60
CA THR A 251 24.43 -7.73 28.72
C THR A 251 22.99 -7.25 28.83
N MET A 252 22.53 -6.46 27.84
CA MET A 252 21.12 -6.06 27.77
C MET A 252 20.24 -7.28 27.53
N ARG A 253 19.41 -7.62 28.53
CA ARG A 253 18.29 -8.55 28.32
C ARG A 253 17.15 -7.85 27.57
N PRO A 254 16.39 -8.56 26.73
CA PRO A 254 15.17 -8.03 26.14
C PRO A 254 14.14 -7.66 27.22
N GLN A 255 13.92 -6.36 27.45
CA GLN A 255 12.98 -5.85 28.48
C GLN A 255 11.61 -5.43 27.92
N LEU A 256 11.43 -5.43 26.59
CA LEU A 256 10.26 -4.87 25.94
C LEU A 256 8.93 -5.46 26.46
N TYR A 257 8.86 -6.79 26.67
CA TYR A 257 7.67 -7.42 27.25
C TYR A 257 7.34 -6.88 28.64
N GLN A 258 8.35 -6.70 29.51
CA GLN A 258 8.14 -6.19 30.86
C GLN A 258 7.70 -4.73 30.85
N MET A 259 8.28 -3.91 29.94
CA MET A 259 7.89 -2.52 29.78
C MET A 259 6.43 -2.38 29.32
N ILE A 260 6.00 -3.17 28.32
CA ILE A 260 4.60 -3.18 27.86
C ILE A 260 3.67 -3.72 28.94
N LYS A 261 4.11 -4.72 29.71
CA LYS A 261 3.33 -5.27 30.83
C LYS A 261 3.12 -4.23 31.94
N GLN A 262 4.17 -3.51 32.31
CA GLN A 262 4.07 -2.43 33.29
C GLN A 262 3.15 -1.31 32.78
N GLU A 263 3.25 -0.94 31.50
CA GLU A 263 2.34 0.02 30.88
C GLU A 263 0.88 -0.45 30.95
N PHE A 264 0.61 -1.73 30.64
CA PHE A 264 -0.73 -2.31 30.75
C PHE A 264 -1.30 -2.25 32.18
N GLU A 265 -0.47 -2.56 33.18
CA GLU A 265 -0.84 -2.54 34.60
C GLU A 265 -1.11 -1.11 35.13
N ASN A 266 -0.61 -0.08 34.44
CA ASN A 266 -0.82 1.32 34.80
C ASN A 266 -2.14 1.90 34.28
N PHE A 267 -2.79 1.27 33.29
CA PHE A 267 -4.10 1.74 32.83
C PHE A 267 -5.18 1.51 33.89
N THR A 268 -6.05 2.51 34.07
CA THR A 268 -7.26 2.36 34.88
C THR A 268 -8.27 1.43 34.19
N THR A 269 -9.25 0.92 34.95
CA THR A 269 -10.34 0.11 34.39
C THR A 269 -11.15 0.89 33.35
N GLU A 270 -11.33 2.20 33.53
CA GLU A 270 -12.03 3.05 32.55
C GLU A 270 -11.24 3.18 31.25
N GLU A 271 -9.94 3.45 31.34
CA GLU A 271 -9.07 3.54 30.15
C GLU A 271 -9.00 2.21 29.40
N LEU A 272 -8.86 1.09 30.12
CA LEU A 272 -8.84 -0.26 29.53
C LEU A 272 -10.10 -0.55 28.71
N ASN A 273 -11.26 -0.05 29.12
CA ASN A 273 -12.53 -0.26 28.41
C ASN A 273 -12.84 0.82 27.37
N SER A 274 -11.99 1.85 27.25
CA SER A 274 -12.15 2.93 26.28
C SER A 274 -11.65 2.53 24.90
N PRO A 275 -12.15 3.13 23.80
CA PRO A 275 -11.61 2.91 22.46
C PRO A 275 -10.11 3.22 22.40
N ALA A 276 -9.36 2.38 21.71
CA ALA A 276 -7.91 2.51 21.59
C ALA A 276 -7.52 3.44 20.44
N TYR A 277 -6.52 4.27 20.71
CA TYR A 277 -5.84 5.09 19.72
C TYR A 277 -4.34 4.84 19.76
N SER A 278 -3.66 5.18 18.67
CA SER A 278 -2.21 5.05 18.57
C SER A 278 -1.58 6.31 17.99
N ASP A 279 -0.60 6.82 18.71
CA ASP A 279 0.22 7.96 18.30
C ASP A 279 1.67 7.71 18.74
N ALA A 280 2.59 7.96 17.83
CA ALA A 280 4.02 7.65 17.96
C ALA A 280 4.79 8.69 18.81
N SER A 281 4.09 9.61 19.47
CA SER A 281 4.69 10.54 20.42
C SER A 281 5.22 9.79 21.65
N ASP A 282 6.37 10.24 22.17
CA ASP A 282 7.02 9.68 23.37
C ASP A 282 6.12 9.71 24.63
N GLU A 283 5.05 10.50 24.61
CA GLU A 283 4.07 10.63 25.70
C GLU A 283 3.15 9.39 25.88
N ASN A 284 3.00 8.53 24.86
CA ASN A 284 2.06 7.39 24.89
C ASN A 284 2.72 6.06 25.27
N GLY A 285 3.79 6.11 26.05
CA GLY A 285 4.51 4.92 26.50
C GLY A 285 5.17 4.13 25.38
N ILE A 286 5.69 2.95 25.72
CA ILE A 286 6.44 2.11 24.77
C ILE A 286 5.50 1.40 23.79
N SER A 287 4.24 1.21 24.16
CA SER A 287 3.25 0.61 23.27
C SER A 287 2.70 1.60 22.25
N SER A 288 2.78 2.92 22.50
CA SER A 288 2.15 3.95 21.68
C SER A 288 0.62 3.80 21.61
N ILE A 289 -0.02 3.22 22.64
CA ILE A 289 -1.49 3.07 22.78
C ILE A 289 -2.00 4.02 23.85
N ASN A 290 -3.13 4.66 23.57
CA ASN A 290 -3.74 5.61 24.49
C ASN A 290 -5.28 5.51 24.48
N ALA A 291 -5.91 5.99 25.55
CA ALA A 291 -7.37 6.07 25.73
C ALA A 291 -7.91 7.49 25.46
N GLN A 292 -7.02 8.46 25.25
CA GLN A 292 -7.31 9.89 25.21
C GLN A 292 -7.86 10.37 23.86
N GLY A 293 -7.92 9.50 22.84
CA GLY A 293 -8.39 9.87 21.51
C GLY A 293 -7.31 10.45 20.60
N ASN A 294 -6.04 10.44 21.03
CA ASN A 294 -4.96 11.08 20.31
C ASN A 294 -4.39 10.15 19.23
N GLY A 295 -4.24 10.69 18.01
CA GLY A 295 -3.67 9.98 16.86
C GLY A 295 -4.66 9.15 16.05
N ARG A 296 -4.23 7.95 15.65
CA ARG A 296 -5.00 7.06 14.77
C ARG A 296 -5.85 6.12 15.59
N ALA A 297 -7.14 5.99 15.26
CA ALA A 297 -7.98 4.98 15.88
C ALA A 297 -7.44 3.59 15.57
N VAL A 298 -7.40 2.73 16.59
CA VAL A 298 -7.10 1.31 16.42
C VAL A 298 -8.42 0.58 16.23
N VAL A 299 -8.51 -0.18 15.15
CA VAL A 299 -9.71 -0.91 14.77
C VAL A 299 -9.34 -2.32 14.33
N ARG A 300 -10.33 -3.20 14.30
CA ARG A 300 -10.27 -4.48 13.59
C ARG A 300 -11.23 -4.43 12.40
N PHE A 301 -10.92 -5.19 11.37
CA PHE A 301 -11.84 -5.31 10.24
C PHE A 301 -13.08 -6.13 10.65
N ASN A 302 -14.26 -5.73 10.18
CA ASN A 302 -15.51 -6.42 10.43
C ASN A 302 -15.79 -7.49 9.37
N PRO A 303 -15.67 -8.79 9.67
CA PRO A 303 -15.94 -9.85 8.69
C PRO A 303 -17.39 -9.88 8.21
N ASP A 304 -18.34 -9.30 8.96
CA ASP A 304 -19.75 -9.27 8.60
C ASP A 304 -20.09 -8.19 7.56
N CYS A 305 -19.16 -7.28 7.28
CA CYS A 305 -19.35 -6.30 6.20
C CYS A 305 -19.44 -6.99 4.83
N TRP A 306 -18.85 -8.17 4.67
CA TRP A 306 -18.94 -8.98 3.46
C TRP A 306 -20.32 -9.62 3.31
N ASP A 307 -20.91 -9.48 2.13
CA ASP A 307 -22.04 -10.30 1.72
C ASP A 307 -21.54 -11.64 1.19
N ARG A 308 -21.45 -12.62 2.09
CA ARG A 308 -21.03 -13.99 1.77
C ARG A 308 -22.05 -14.77 0.96
N SER A 309 -23.22 -14.20 0.66
CA SER A 309 -24.19 -14.80 -0.28
C SER A 309 -23.88 -14.51 -1.74
N LEU A 310 -23.03 -13.52 -2.01
CA LEU A 310 -22.46 -13.27 -3.33
C LEU A 310 -21.30 -14.25 -3.60
N PRO A 311 -20.92 -14.49 -4.87
CA PRO A 311 -19.73 -15.29 -5.16
C PRO A 311 -18.46 -14.56 -4.71
N VAL A 312 -17.39 -15.31 -4.44
CA VAL A 312 -16.06 -14.76 -4.10
C VAL A 312 -15.47 -13.87 -5.21
N THR A 313 -16.04 -13.91 -6.41
CA THR A 313 -15.65 -13.07 -7.54
C THR A 313 -16.35 -11.70 -7.56
N ALA A 314 -17.30 -11.46 -6.67
CA ALA A 314 -18.03 -10.18 -6.59
C ALA A 314 -17.11 -9.05 -6.10
N VAL A 315 -17.25 -7.85 -6.66
CA VAL A 315 -16.57 -6.63 -6.21
C VAL A 315 -17.36 -6.07 -5.03
N GLN A 316 -16.85 -6.25 -3.81
CA GLN A 316 -17.56 -5.86 -2.59
C GLN A 316 -16.87 -4.72 -1.82
N PHE A 317 -15.59 -4.51 -2.08
CA PHE A 317 -14.79 -3.47 -1.45
C PHE A 317 -13.80 -2.89 -2.45
N MET A 318 -13.61 -1.57 -2.44
CA MET A 318 -12.52 -0.92 -3.17
C MET A 318 -11.82 0.11 -2.29
N SER A 319 -10.51 0.22 -2.46
CA SER A 319 -9.70 1.28 -1.84
C SER A 319 -8.78 1.94 -2.87
N LEU A 320 -8.51 3.23 -2.68
CA LEU A 320 -7.49 3.96 -3.44
C LEU A 320 -6.96 5.16 -2.67
N GLN A 321 -5.75 5.58 -3.00
CA GLN A 321 -5.25 6.90 -2.61
C GLN A 321 -5.87 7.97 -3.52
N TYR A 322 -6.77 8.77 -2.96
CA TYR A 322 -7.46 9.86 -3.64
C TYR A 322 -6.84 11.22 -3.29
N ARG A 323 -5.97 11.71 -4.18
CA ARG A 323 -5.34 13.02 -4.07
C ARG A 323 -5.58 13.85 -5.33
N PRO A 324 -6.73 14.54 -5.45
CA PRO A 324 -6.95 15.46 -6.55
C PRO A 324 -5.93 16.61 -6.49
N ALA A 325 -5.27 16.90 -7.60
CA ALA A 325 -4.31 17.99 -7.66
C ALA A 325 -5.02 19.35 -7.51
N THR A 326 -4.42 20.25 -6.75
CA THR A 326 -4.82 21.67 -6.68
C THR A 326 -4.51 22.37 -8.01
N GLU A 327 -5.10 23.55 -8.23
CA GLU A 327 -4.78 24.36 -9.41
C GLU A 327 -3.30 24.76 -9.44
N GLN A 328 -2.77 25.20 -8.30
CA GLN A 328 -1.36 25.52 -8.15
C GLN A 328 -0.44 24.32 -8.46
N GLU A 329 -0.73 23.13 -7.91
CA GLU A 329 0.08 21.93 -8.20
C GLU A 329 0.12 21.63 -9.71
N ARG A 330 -1.02 21.77 -10.42
CA ARG A 330 -1.08 21.54 -11.87
C ARG A 330 -0.33 22.61 -12.67
N ASP A 331 -0.44 23.87 -12.28
CA ASP A 331 0.23 24.99 -12.93
C ASP A 331 1.76 24.91 -12.75
N GLU A 332 2.21 24.46 -11.57
CA GLU A 332 3.62 24.22 -11.27
C GLU A 332 4.16 22.94 -11.90
N PHE A 333 3.31 21.94 -12.15
CA PHE A 333 3.74 20.65 -12.71
C PHE A 333 4.39 20.80 -14.08
N LYS A 334 3.74 21.53 -14.99
CA LYS A 334 4.17 21.67 -16.38
C LYS A 334 5.58 22.26 -16.53
N PRO A 335 5.95 23.39 -15.90
CA PRO A 335 7.31 23.93 -15.98
C PRO A 335 8.34 23.01 -15.31
N ARG A 336 7.98 22.31 -14.21
CA ARG A 336 8.89 21.38 -13.52
C ARG A 336 9.15 20.09 -14.31
N ASN A 337 8.21 19.68 -15.14
CA ASN A 337 8.25 18.41 -15.88
C ASN A 337 8.44 18.60 -17.38
N LYS A 338 9.24 19.60 -17.81
CA LYS A 338 9.60 19.82 -19.22
C LYS A 338 8.38 19.92 -20.17
N GLY A 339 7.28 20.50 -19.69
CA GLY A 339 6.06 20.66 -20.47
C GLY A 339 5.11 19.48 -20.46
N LEU A 340 5.41 18.39 -19.74
CA LEU A 340 4.50 17.26 -19.56
C LEU A 340 3.24 17.67 -18.78
N GLU A 341 2.14 16.98 -19.05
CA GLU A 341 0.88 17.16 -18.34
C GLU A 341 0.74 16.16 -17.18
N ASP A 342 0.16 16.63 -16.08
CA ASP A 342 -0.18 15.80 -14.92
C ASP A 342 -1.47 14.99 -15.18
N PHE A 343 -1.34 13.86 -15.88
CA PHE A 343 -2.49 13.01 -16.18
C PHE A 343 -3.09 12.32 -14.95
N VAL A 344 -2.26 12.03 -13.94
CA VAL A 344 -2.72 11.44 -12.68
C VAL A 344 -3.53 12.46 -11.88
N GLY A 345 -3.06 13.69 -11.74
CA GLY A 345 -3.83 14.76 -11.11
C GLY A 345 -5.13 15.04 -11.87
N LYS A 346 -5.06 15.19 -13.21
CA LYS A 346 -6.25 15.36 -14.07
C LYS A 346 -7.25 14.21 -13.91
N PHE A 347 -6.77 12.98 -13.78
CA PHE A 347 -7.60 11.82 -13.51
C PHE A 347 -8.39 12.00 -12.22
N PHE A 348 -7.70 12.23 -11.09
CA PHE A 348 -8.35 12.36 -9.78
C PHE A 348 -9.27 13.58 -9.69
N ASN A 349 -8.92 14.70 -10.34
CA ASN A 349 -9.79 15.87 -10.42
C ASN A 349 -11.10 15.60 -11.19
N LYS A 350 -11.11 14.61 -12.09
CA LYS A 350 -12.27 14.25 -12.92
C LYS A 350 -12.92 12.92 -12.53
N LEU A 351 -12.38 12.24 -11.52
CA LEU A 351 -12.92 10.98 -11.02
C LEU A 351 -14.31 11.20 -10.41
N PRO A 352 -15.37 10.53 -10.91
CA PRO A 352 -16.73 10.68 -10.40
C PRO A 352 -16.93 9.91 -9.08
N VAL A 353 -16.20 10.30 -8.04
CA VAL A 353 -16.15 9.63 -6.73
C VAL A 353 -17.53 9.39 -6.11
N GLY A 354 -18.46 10.35 -6.26
CA GLY A 354 -19.83 10.21 -5.73
C GLY A 354 -20.68 9.12 -6.40
N LYS A 355 -20.24 8.57 -7.55
CA LYS A 355 -20.92 7.48 -8.24
C LYS A 355 -20.28 6.12 -7.98
N MET A 356 -19.11 6.04 -7.33
CA MET A 356 -18.38 4.78 -7.22
C MET A 356 -19.11 3.72 -6.39
N GLY A 357 -20.04 4.11 -5.50
CA GLY A 357 -20.85 3.15 -4.74
C GLY A 357 -21.74 2.23 -5.59
N ILE A 358 -21.93 2.51 -6.88
CA ILE A 358 -22.64 1.63 -7.83
C ILE A 358 -21.76 0.48 -8.36
N LEU A 359 -20.44 0.57 -8.15
CA LEU A 359 -19.45 -0.43 -8.58
C LEU A 359 -19.35 -1.62 -7.63
N ILE A 360 -20.00 -1.50 -6.48
CA ILE A 360 -20.07 -2.53 -5.46
C ILE A 360 -21.27 -3.43 -5.76
N ASP A 361 -21.02 -4.72 -5.90
CA ASP A 361 -22.02 -5.75 -6.08
C ASP A 361 -22.91 -5.87 -4.83
N LYS A 362 -24.21 -6.00 -5.06
CA LYS A 362 -25.25 -6.04 -4.03
C LYS A 362 -26.32 -7.05 -4.45
N LYS A 363 -27.08 -7.53 -3.46
CA LYS A 363 -28.26 -8.36 -3.68
C LYS A 363 -29.54 -7.55 -3.56
#